data_AF-A0A139DII6-F1
#
_entry.id   AF-A0A139DII6-F1
#
_cell.length_a   1.000
_cell.length_b   1.000
_cell.length_c   1.000
_cell.angle_alpha   90.00
_cell.angle_beta   90.00
_cell.angle_gamma   90.00
#
_symmetry.space_group_name_H-M   'P 1'
#
loop_
_entity.id
_entity.type
_entity.pdbx_description
1 polymer ?
#
loop_
_entity_poly.entity_id
_entity_poly.type
_entity_poly.pdbx_seq_one_letter_code
_entity_poly.pdbx_strand_id
1 'polypeptide(L)'
;EWILNDLVACGEDREAMRNSRPDASIELMVAYLYDAIHRGNPATFFGMVQVLEGTSIELATPLGKAIQTQLGLPDKAFSYLYSHGELDQEHFEFFRNLMNDITDPDDQQAIIQGARMVYRLYGDMLHNIPLETGTKEPGHEAA
;
A
#
# COMPACT_ATOMS: atom_id res chain seq x y z
N GLU A 1 16.55 -5.91 5.94
CA GLU A 1 15.25 -6.56 5.68
C GLU A 1 14.23 -6.12 6.72
N TRP A 2 13.81 -4.85 6.67
CA TRP A 2 13.02 -4.25 7.76
C TRP A 2 11.64 -4.89 7.90
N ILE A 3 10.93 -5.11 6.79
CA ILE A 3 9.62 -5.80 6.79
C ILE A 3 9.72 -7.23 7.35
N LEU A 4 10.74 -8.01 6.98
CA LEU A 4 10.91 -9.37 7.53
C LEU A 4 11.25 -9.35 9.03
N ASN A 5 11.98 -8.34 9.51
CA ASN A 5 12.24 -8.19 10.94
C ASN A 5 10.94 -7.89 11.71
N ASP A 6 10.08 -7.05 11.15
CA ASP A 6 8.78 -6.71 11.73
C ASP A 6 7.86 -7.95 11.79
N LEU A 7 7.79 -8.73 10.73
CA LEU A 7 7.02 -9.99 10.69
C LEU A 7 7.53 -11.01 11.73
N VAL A 8 8.85 -11.15 11.88
CA VAL A 8 9.44 -12.01 12.93
C VAL A 8 9.09 -11.48 14.33
N ALA A 9 8.98 -10.17 14.51
CA ALA A 9 8.53 -9.59 15.77
C ALA A 9 7.03 -9.83 16.05
N CYS A 10 6.22 -10.07 15.02
CA CYS A 10 4.85 -10.59 15.11
C CYS A 10 4.79 -12.11 15.38
N GLY A 11 5.92 -12.82 15.33
CA GLY A 11 6.01 -14.27 15.55
C GLY A 11 6.04 -15.12 14.28
N GLU A 12 6.15 -14.50 13.10
CA GLU A 12 6.19 -15.21 11.82
C GLU A 12 7.56 -15.87 11.55
N ASP A 13 7.55 -16.95 10.76
CA ASP A 13 8.77 -17.59 10.28
C ASP A 13 9.37 -16.82 9.10
N ARG A 14 10.61 -16.36 9.25
CA ARG A 14 11.31 -15.55 8.25
C ARG A 14 11.39 -16.23 6.88
N GLU A 15 11.76 -17.50 6.85
CA GLU A 15 12.04 -18.19 5.58
C GLU A 15 10.74 -18.63 4.92
N ALA A 16 9.71 -18.97 5.69
CA ALA A 16 8.36 -19.17 5.17
C ALA A 16 7.83 -17.88 4.52
N MET A 17 7.97 -16.72 5.18
CA MET A 17 7.54 -15.43 4.63
C MET A 17 8.31 -15.04 3.37
N ARG A 18 9.64 -15.23 3.35
CA ARG A 18 10.48 -14.96 2.18
C ARG A 18 10.05 -15.76 0.95
N ASN A 19 9.67 -17.03 1.15
CA ASN A 19 9.30 -17.94 0.08
C ASN A 19 7.78 -18.02 -0.15
N SER A 20 7.02 -17.15 0.51
CA SER A 20 5.57 -17.04 0.33
C SER A 20 5.23 -16.48 -1.05
N ARG A 21 3.96 -16.64 -1.45
CA ARG A 21 3.42 -16.04 -2.67
C ARG A 21 2.60 -14.80 -2.32
N PRO A 22 2.68 -13.73 -3.13
CA PRO A 22 1.82 -12.58 -2.96
C PRO A 22 0.36 -12.95 -3.24
N ASP A 23 -0.56 -12.12 -2.74
CA ASP A 23 -1.96 -12.16 -3.19
C ASP A 23 -2.05 -11.90 -4.71
N ALA A 24 -3.07 -12.47 -5.34
CA ALA A 24 -3.29 -12.33 -6.78
C ALA A 24 -3.36 -10.86 -7.23
N SER A 25 -3.93 -9.97 -6.41
CA SER A 25 -4.06 -8.54 -6.73
C SER A 25 -2.69 -7.87 -6.78
N ILE A 26 -1.77 -8.25 -5.89
CA ILE A 26 -0.38 -7.76 -5.88
C ILE A 26 0.41 -8.34 -7.05
N GLU A 27 0.26 -9.64 -7.34
CA GLU A 27 0.91 -10.26 -8.51
C GLU A 27 0.48 -9.56 -9.81
N LEU A 28 -0.81 -9.31 -9.97
CA LEU A 28 -1.37 -8.61 -11.13
C LEU A 28 -0.92 -7.14 -11.20
N MET A 29 -0.81 -6.45 -10.06
CA MET A 29 -0.32 -5.08 -10.01
C MET A 29 1.12 -5.00 -10.50
N VAL A 30 1.98 -5.90 -10.01
CA VAL A 30 3.39 -5.99 -10.44
C VAL A 30 3.47 -6.31 -11.94
N ALA A 31 2.73 -7.33 -12.40
CA ALA A 31 2.73 -7.72 -13.80
C ALA A 31 2.27 -6.58 -14.73
N TYR A 32 1.19 -5.88 -14.37
CA TYR A 32 0.67 -4.72 -15.11
C TYR A 32 1.72 -3.60 -15.23
N LEU A 33 2.40 -3.26 -14.14
CA LEU A 33 3.40 -2.20 -14.13
C LEU A 33 4.64 -2.57 -14.95
N TYR A 34 5.15 -3.80 -14.80
CA TYR A 34 6.26 -4.29 -15.63
C TYR A 34 5.91 -4.28 -17.12
N ASP A 35 4.69 -4.69 -17.46
CA ASP A 35 4.22 -4.68 -18.85
C ASP A 35 4.13 -3.26 -19.41
N ALA A 36 3.54 -2.33 -18.65
CA ALA A 36 3.41 -0.94 -19.04
C ALA A 36 4.78 -0.28 -19.24
N ILE A 37 5.77 -0.59 -18.39
CA ILE A 37 7.14 -0.09 -18.53
C ILE A 37 7.83 -0.71 -19.76
N HIS A 38 7.61 -1.99 -20.02
CA HIS A 38 8.32 -2.71 -21.07
C HIS A 38 7.76 -2.44 -22.47
N ARG A 39 6.43 -2.32 -22.60
CA ARG A 39 5.73 -2.27 -23.89
C ARG A 39 4.85 -1.04 -24.08
N GLY A 40 4.47 -0.37 -23.00
CA GLY A 40 3.60 0.78 -22.99
C GLY A 40 4.35 2.07 -22.70
N ASN A 41 3.70 2.96 -21.94
CA ASN A 41 4.28 4.20 -21.48
C ASN A 41 4.87 4.02 -20.05
N PRO A 42 6.19 4.17 -19.85
CA PRO A 42 6.81 4.07 -18.54
C PRO A 42 6.30 5.07 -17.50
N ALA A 43 5.75 6.23 -17.92
CA ALA A 43 5.15 7.20 -17.03
C ALA A 43 4.00 6.61 -16.19
N THR A 44 3.37 5.53 -16.64
CA THR A 44 2.38 4.73 -15.87
C THR A 44 2.87 4.41 -14.45
N PHE A 45 4.18 4.19 -14.27
CA PHE A 45 4.76 3.89 -12.96
C PHE A 45 4.54 4.99 -11.94
N PHE A 46 4.55 6.27 -12.34
CA PHE A 46 4.26 7.38 -11.42
C PHE A 46 2.83 7.34 -10.88
N GLY A 47 1.90 6.70 -11.59
CA GLY A 47 0.57 6.41 -11.07
C GLY A 47 0.60 5.53 -9.82
N MET A 48 1.48 4.51 -9.79
CA MET A 48 1.67 3.69 -8.59
C MET A 48 2.26 4.51 -7.44
N VAL A 49 3.30 5.30 -7.73
CA VAL A 49 3.96 6.15 -6.74
C VAL A 49 2.96 7.11 -6.11
N GLN A 50 2.10 7.76 -6.91
CA GLN A 50 1.06 8.66 -6.40
C GLN A 50 0.12 7.97 -5.41
N VAL A 51 -0.31 6.73 -5.69
CA VAL A 51 -1.22 6.00 -4.81
C VAL A 51 -0.56 5.63 -3.50
N LEU A 52 0.68 5.14 -3.55
CA LEU A 52 1.39 4.66 -2.36
C LEU A 52 1.89 5.80 -1.47
N GLU A 53 2.45 6.87 -2.06
CA GLU A 53 2.90 8.06 -1.33
C GLU A 53 1.70 8.83 -0.75
N GLY A 54 0.67 9.08 -1.57
CA GLY A 54 -0.49 9.87 -1.17
C GLY A 54 -1.36 9.22 -0.09
N THR A 55 -1.35 7.88 0.01
CA THR A 55 -2.09 7.15 1.06
C THR A 55 -1.26 6.98 2.34
N SER A 56 0.08 6.97 2.22
CA SER A 56 0.98 6.74 3.35
C SER A 56 1.02 7.93 4.33
N ILE A 57 1.09 9.16 3.82
CA ILE A 57 1.37 10.36 4.64
C ILE A 57 0.33 10.58 5.76
N GLU A 58 -0.96 10.56 5.44
CA GLU A 58 -2.00 10.96 6.41
C GLU A 58 -2.48 9.80 7.30
N LEU A 59 -2.41 8.56 6.80
CA LEU A 59 -3.06 7.42 7.44
C LEU A 59 -2.09 6.44 8.09
N ALA A 60 -0.84 6.32 7.63
CA ALA A 60 0.05 5.25 8.07
C ALA A 60 0.38 5.31 9.57
N THR A 61 0.74 6.49 10.09
CA THR A 61 1.13 6.62 11.50
C THR A 61 -0.03 6.40 12.48
N PRO A 62 -1.21 7.04 12.32
CA PRO A 62 -2.36 6.78 13.18
C PRO A 62 -2.86 5.34 13.08
N LEU A 63 -2.93 4.77 11.86
CA LEU A 63 -3.35 3.40 11.63
C LEU A 63 -2.37 2.40 12.27
N GLY A 64 -1.05 2.62 12.10
CA GLY A 64 0.00 1.81 12.70
C GLY A 64 -0.13 1.74 14.22
N LYS A 65 -0.31 2.89 14.88
CA LYS A 65 -0.53 2.96 16.33
C LYS A 65 -1.80 2.22 16.76
N ALA A 66 -2.88 2.35 15.99
CA ALA A 66 -4.14 1.66 16.27
C ALA A 66 -3.98 0.13 16.16
N ILE A 67 -3.36 -0.35 15.08
CA ILE A 67 -3.07 -1.79 14.87
C ILE A 67 -2.17 -2.32 15.98
N GLN A 68 -1.09 -1.60 16.30
CA GLN A 68 -0.16 -1.98 17.36
C GLN A 68 -0.89 -2.18 18.70
N THR A 69 -1.73 -1.22 19.06
CA THR A 69 -2.46 -1.21 20.33
C THR A 69 -3.50 -2.32 20.36
N GLN A 70 -4.29 -2.49 19.29
CA GLN A 70 -5.36 -3.50 19.24
C GLN A 70 -4.83 -4.93 19.25
N LEU A 71 -3.70 -5.19 18.59
CA LEU A 71 -3.11 -6.52 18.49
C LEU A 71 -2.08 -6.81 19.60
N GLY A 72 -1.75 -5.82 20.45
CA GLY A 72 -0.78 -5.98 21.53
C GLY A 72 0.65 -6.27 21.04
N LEU A 73 1.00 -5.75 19.86
CA LEU A 73 2.27 -6.04 19.20
C LEU A 73 3.40 -5.12 19.71
N PRO A 74 4.66 -5.60 19.77
CA PRO A 74 5.78 -4.82 20.29
C PRO A 74 6.25 -3.75 19.29
N ASP A 75 6.91 -2.68 19.76
CA ASP A 75 7.43 -1.60 18.90
C ASP A 75 8.33 -2.10 17.76
N LYS A 76 9.11 -3.15 18.03
CA LYS A 76 9.98 -3.82 17.04
C LYS A 76 9.23 -4.50 15.88
N ALA A 77 7.89 -4.56 15.92
CA ALA A 77 7.05 -5.04 14.83
C ALA A 77 6.58 -3.92 13.88
N PHE A 78 6.96 -2.67 14.14
CA PHE A 78 6.53 -1.49 13.38
C PHE A 78 7.71 -0.66 12.88
N SER A 79 8.93 -1.22 12.88
CA SER A 79 10.13 -0.45 12.53
C SER A 79 10.08 0.06 11.08
N TYR A 80 9.51 -0.70 10.15
CA TYR A 80 9.26 -0.26 8.78
C TYR A 80 8.17 0.81 8.70
N LEU A 81 7.01 0.56 9.31
CA LEU A 81 5.87 1.48 9.19
C LEU A 81 6.17 2.86 9.80
N TYR A 82 6.88 2.89 10.93
CA TYR A 82 7.27 4.14 11.60
C TYR A 82 8.43 4.85 10.92
N SER A 83 9.37 4.12 10.31
CA SER A 83 10.43 4.78 9.52
C SER A 83 9.92 5.35 8.21
N HIS A 84 8.88 4.77 7.60
CA HIS A 84 8.30 5.29 6.37
C HIS A 84 7.49 6.57 6.60
N GLY A 85 6.63 6.60 7.63
CA GLY A 85 5.74 7.74 7.88
C GLY A 85 6.45 9.06 8.26
N GLU A 86 7.72 9.02 8.67
CA GLU A 86 8.51 10.23 8.99
C GLU A 86 9.22 10.84 7.76
N LEU A 87 9.36 10.10 6.65
CA LEU A 87 10.07 10.54 5.44
C LEU A 87 9.16 11.27 4.42
N ASP A 88 7.86 11.32 4.68
CA ASP A 88 6.86 11.32 3.61
C ASP A 88 6.42 12.74 3.12
N GLN A 89 6.66 13.83 3.87
CA GLN A 89 6.23 15.17 3.45
C GLN A 89 7.11 15.80 2.35
N GLU A 90 8.43 15.76 2.52
CA GLU A 90 9.37 16.32 1.53
C GLU A 90 9.33 15.50 0.22
N HIS A 91 9.17 14.17 0.32
CA HIS A 91 9.02 13.30 -0.84
C HIS A 91 7.73 13.60 -1.61
N PHE A 92 6.63 13.89 -0.93
CA PHE A 92 5.38 14.25 -1.60
C PHE A 92 5.46 15.57 -2.35
N GLU A 93 6.09 16.59 -1.75
CA GLU A 93 6.31 17.87 -2.42
C GLU A 93 7.22 17.72 -3.64
N PHE A 94 8.29 16.94 -3.52
CA PHE A 94 9.17 16.61 -4.64
C PHE A 94 8.40 15.90 -5.76
N PHE A 95 7.62 14.87 -5.42
CA PHE A 95 6.82 14.12 -6.38
C PHE A 95 5.80 15.02 -7.08
N ARG A 96 5.09 15.87 -6.33
CA ARG A 96 4.15 16.84 -6.88
C ARG A 96 4.81 17.78 -7.88
N ASN A 97 5.98 18.33 -7.54
CA ASN A 97 6.72 19.22 -8.43
C ASN A 97 7.15 18.49 -9.72
N LEU A 98 7.66 17.26 -9.59
CA LEU A 98 7.99 16.43 -10.76
C LEU A 98 6.77 16.18 -11.66
N MET A 99 5.60 15.91 -11.08
CA MET A 99 4.37 15.70 -11.87
C MET A 99 3.89 16.98 -12.57
N ASN A 100 4.12 18.16 -11.98
CA ASN A 100 3.78 19.44 -12.61
C ASN A 100 4.63 19.73 -13.86
N ASP A 101 5.84 19.18 -13.94
CA ASP A 101 6.74 19.35 -15.08
C ASP A 101 6.40 18.42 -16.26
N ILE A 102 5.55 17.40 -16.05
CA ILE A 102 5.07 16.50 -17.11
C ILE A 102 3.95 17.18 -17.88
N THR A 103 4.24 17.59 -19.11
CA THR A 103 3.32 18.36 -19.97
C THR A 103 2.80 17.58 -21.18
N ASP A 104 3.40 16.43 -21.50
CA ASP A 104 2.90 15.56 -22.56
C ASP A 104 1.55 14.95 -22.15
N PRO A 105 0.46 15.18 -22.93
CA PRO A 105 -0.86 14.63 -22.61
C PRO A 105 -0.90 13.10 -22.54
N ASP A 106 -0.09 12.40 -23.34
CA ASP A 106 -0.05 10.94 -23.36
C ASP A 106 0.61 10.39 -22.09
N ASP A 107 1.66 11.06 -21.59
CA ASP A 107 2.28 10.73 -20.30
C ASP A 107 1.32 10.99 -19.14
N GLN A 108 0.68 12.16 -19.11
CA GLN A 108 -0.33 12.48 -18.10
C GLN A 108 -1.45 11.44 -18.09
N GLN A 109 -1.93 11.04 -19.26
CA GLN A 109 -2.97 10.04 -19.37
C GLN A 109 -2.49 8.67 -18.89
N ALA A 110 -1.25 8.27 -19.19
CA ALA A 110 -0.65 7.03 -18.71
C ALA A 110 -0.55 6.99 -17.17
N ILE A 111 -0.11 8.08 -16.56
CA ILE A 111 -0.02 8.23 -15.09
C ILE A 111 -1.41 8.04 -14.46
N ILE A 112 -2.42 8.72 -15.00
CA ILE A 112 -3.80 8.63 -14.50
C ILE A 112 -4.35 7.19 -14.60
N GLN A 113 -4.10 6.50 -15.71
CA GLN A 113 -4.55 5.10 -15.86
C GLN A 113 -3.77 4.16 -14.93
N GLY A 114 -2.48 4.39 -14.76
CA GLY A 114 -1.65 3.69 -13.78
C GLY A 114 -2.23 3.82 -12.37
N ALA A 115 -2.52 5.04 -11.93
CA ALA A 115 -3.08 5.30 -10.61
C ALA A 115 -4.45 4.60 -10.42
N ARG A 116 -5.34 4.66 -11.42
CA ARG A 116 -6.65 3.98 -11.36
C ARG A 116 -6.53 2.47 -11.21
N MET A 117 -5.62 1.84 -11.97
CA MET A 117 -5.38 0.40 -11.86
C MET A 117 -4.80 0.04 -10.49
N VAL A 118 -3.84 0.81 -10.01
CA VAL A 118 -3.20 0.59 -8.71
C VAL A 118 -4.19 0.78 -7.56
N TYR A 119 -5.03 1.83 -7.57
CA TYR A 119 -6.08 2.01 -6.57
C TYR A 119 -7.01 0.79 -6.48
N ARG A 120 -7.41 0.23 -7.63
CA ARG A 120 -8.25 -0.96 -7.66
C ARG A 120 -7.54 -2.17 -7.04
N LEU A 121 -6.36 -2.51 -7.55
CA LEU A 121 -5.65 -3.73 -7.12
C LEU A 121 -5.15 -3.63 -5.68
N TYR A 122 -4.75 -2.44 -5.24
CA TYR A 122 -4.39 -2.18 -3.84
C TYR A 122 -5.62 -2.28 -2.93
N GLY A 123 -6.77 -1.75 -3.36
CA GLY A 123 -8.03 -1.94 -2.66
C GLY A 123 -8.42 -3.41 -2.56
N ASP A 124 -8.34 -4.17 -3.65
CA ASP A 124 -8.64 -5.61 -3.66
C ASP A 124 -7.75 -6.39 -2.69
N MET A 125 -6.45 -6.05 -2.62
CA MET A 125 -5.52 -6.63 -1.63
C MET A 125 -5.95 -6.36 -0.19
N LEU A 126 -6.40 -5.15 0.14
CA LEU A 126 -6.91 -4.83 1.49
C LEU A 126 -8.22 -5.58 1.81
N HIS A 127 -9.13 -5.73 0.84
CA HIS A 127 -10.37 -6.48 1.04
C HIS A 127 -10.14 -7.98 1.24
N ASN A 128 -9.02 -8.52 0.75
CA ASN A 128 -8.64 -9.92 0.95
C ASN A 128 -8.08 -10.20 2.35
N ILE A 129 -7.83 -9.18 3.18
CA ILE A 129 -7.44 -9.37 4.57
C ILE A 129 -8.61 -10.02 5.32
N PRO A 130 -8.44 -11.21 5.92
CA PRO A 130 -9.50 -11.87 6.65
C PRO A 130 -9.99 -10.99 7.81
N LEU A 131 -11.27 -10.65 7.80
CA LEU A 131 -11.92 -10.04 8.95
C LEU A 131 -12.34 -11.15 9.93
N GLU A 132 -12.10 -10.95 11.23
CA GLU A 132 -12.68 -11.84 12.24
C GLU A 132 -14.20 -11.82 12.11
N THR A 133 -14.81 -12.95 11.73
CA THR A 133 -16.26 -13.09 11.74
C THR A 133 -16.74 -13.29 13.18
N GLY A 134 -17.03 -12.21 13.89
CA GLY A 134 -17.71 -12.22 15.20
C GLY A 134 -18.10 -10.80 15.60
N THR A 135 -19.35 -10.37 15.53
CA THR A 135 -20.51 -10.85 16.30
C THR A 135 -21.77 -10.39 15.54
N LYS A 136 -22.84 -11.21 15.49
CA LYS A 136 -24.15 -10.76 14.98
C LYS A 136 -24.53 -9.43 15.62
N GLU A 137 -24.72 -8.38 14.83
CA GLU A 137 -25.44 -7.19 15.28
C GLU A 137 -26.84 -7.64 15.76
N PRO A 138 -27.29 -7.27 16.97
CA PRO A 138 -28.68 -7.44 17.32
C PRO A 138 -29.49 -6.56 16.38
N GLY A 139 -30.42 -7.18 15.65
CA GLY A 139 -31.31 -6.48 14.73
C GLY A 139 -31.96 -5.30 15.45
N HIS A 140 -31.81 -4.11 14.88
CA HIS A 140 -32.62 -2.97 15.26
C HIS A 140 -34.08 -3.30 14.94
N GLU A 141 -34.85 -3.71 15.95
CA GLU A 141 -36.30 -3.56 15.92
C GLU A 141 -36.60 -2.05 15.92
N ALA A 142 -37.01 -1.55 14.75
CA ALA A 142 -37.62 -0.24 14.65
C ALA A 142 -39.04 -0.32 15.20
N ALA A 143 -39.31 0.47 16.25
CA ALA A 143 -40.65 0.86 16.65
C ALA A 143 -41.20 1.96 15.75
#